data_AF-A0A934BFL6-F1
#
_entry.id   AF-A0A934BFL6-F1
#
_cell.length_a   1.000
_cell.length_b   1.000
_cell.length_c   1.000
_cell.angle_alpha   90.00
_cell.angle_beta   90.00
_cell.angle_gamma   90.00
#
_symmetry.space_group_name_H-M   'P 1'
#
loop_
_entity.id
_entity.type
_entity.pdbx_description
1 polymer ?
#
loop_
_entity_poly.entity_id
_entity_poly.type
_entity_poly.pdbx_seq_one_letter_code
_entity_poly.pdbx_strand_id
1 'polypeptide(L)'
;LDDYRYANQVRDQLQAALGFEYYVQTWEDARKTFLTAVMMERHVMAFILFFIIVVAGFNILAILTMIVLEKSKDIGVLKALGATTQGIMSIFLLNGLLIGSIGASVGVAIGLSIIFRINWLENFLYNTTGWRPFPPEVYYFNQIPTVVNPGGIILTIGIAIASSVLFSIYPALRAARLDPVETLRYE
;
A
#
# COMPACT_ATOMS: atom_id res chain seq x y z
N LEU A 1 28.34 -20.23 7.88
CA LEU A 1 27.57 -19.31 8.75
C LEU A 1 26.17 -19.29 8.18
N ASP A 2 25.22 -19.94 8.85
CA ASP A 2 23.85 -20.09 8.34
C ASP A 2 22.98 -18.85 8.63
N ASP A 3 23.41 -17.98 9.55
CA ASP A 3 22.74 -16.72 9.88
C ASP A 3 23.65 -15.51 9.62
N TYR A 4 23.23 -14.66 8.68
CA TYR A 4 23.93 -13.44 8.25
C TYR A 4 24.00 -12.38 9.37
N ARG A 5 23.13 -12.44 10.38
CA ARG A 5 23.07 -11.45 11.47
C ARG A 5 24.33 -11.39 12.31
N TYR A 6 25.08 -12.50 12.39
CA TYR A 6 26.34 -12.58 13.13
C TYR A 6 27.57 -12.35 12.24
N ALA A 7 27.39 -12.07 10.95
CA ALA A 7 28.50 -11.98 10.00
C ALA A 7 29.53 -10.91 10.37
N ASN A 8 29.08 -9.75 10.85
CA ASN A 8 29.98 -8.68 11.31
C ASN A 8 30.75 -9.07 12.58
N GLN A 9 30.07 -9.70 13.53
CA GLN A 9 30.70 -10.15 14.78
C GLN A 9 31.75 -11.23 14.53
N VAL A 10 31.47 -12.17 13.61
CA VAL A 10 32.44 -13.21 13.23
C VAL A 10 33.57 -12.64 12.38
N ARG A 11 33.30 -11.67 11.49
CA ARG A 11 34.35 -10.93 10.77
C ARG A 11 35.33 -10.31 11.76
N ASP A 12 34.83 -9.60 12.77
CA ASP A 12 35.66 -8.89 13.73
C ASP A 12 36.48 -9.86 14.61
N GLN A 13 35.89 -10.99 15.02
CA GLN A 13 36.59 -12.05 15.74
C GLN A 13 37.69 -12.71 14.89
N LEU A 14 37.40 -13.01 13.62
CA LEU A 14 38.37 -13.60 12.69
C LEU A 14 39.48 -12.61 12.35
N GLN A 15 39.17 -11.32 12.16
CA GLN A 15 40.14 -10.27 11.91
C GLN A 15 41.08 -10.10 13.11
N ALA A 16 40.56 -10.17 14.33
CA ALA A 16 41.36 -10.12 15.56
C ALA A 16 42.26 -11.36 15.72
N ALA A 17 41.78 -12.55 15.33
CA ALA A 17 42.54 -13.80 15.44
C ALA A 17 43.62 -13.97 14.34
N LEU A 18 43.37 -13.47 13.12
CA LEU A 18 44.25 -13.63 11.96
C LEU A 18 45.28 -12.49 11.82
N GLY A 19 45.11 -11.39 12.56
CA GLY A 19 46.03 -10.24 12.52
C GLY A 19 45.91 -9.37 11.27
N PHE A 20 46.90 -8.51 11.02
CA PHE A 20 46.87 -7.51 9.93
C PHE A 20 47.26 -8.06 8.55
N GLU A 21 47.78 -9.29 8.47
CA GLU A 21 48.19 -9.89 7.20
C GLU A 21 47.00 -10.33 6.33
N TYR A 22 45.83 -10.52 6.93
CA TYR A 22 44.61 -10.93 6.26
C TYR A 22 43.54 -9.83 6.37
N TYR A 23 42.79 -9.61 5.29
CA TYR A 23 41.62 -8.72 5.29
C TYR A 23 40.34 -9.56 5.24
N VAL A 24 39.62 -9.62 6.35
CA VAL A 24 38.37 -10.37 6.46
C VAL A 24 37.21 -9.47 6.04
N GLN A 25 36.54 -9.83 4.95
CA GLN A 25 35.33 -9.15 4.47
C GLN A 25 34.10 -10.02 4.68
N THR A 26 32.97 -9.40 5.04
CA THR A 26 31.67 -10.10 4.93
C THR A 26 31.20 -10.13 3.47
N TRP A 27 30.26 -11.03 3.16
CA TRP A 27 29.58 -11.02 1.85
C TRP A 27 28.84 -9.70 1.59
N GLU A 28 28.31 -9.06 2.64
CA GLU A 28 27.66 -7.74 2.54
C GLU A 28 28.67 -6.66 2.19
N ASP A 29 29.86 -6.67 2.80
CA ASP A 29 30.96 -5.76 2.49
C ASP A 29 31.40 -5.92 1.02
N ALA A 30 31.56 -7.17 0.57
CA ALA A 30 31.96 -7.50 -0.80
C ALA A 30 30.91 -7.10 -1.85
N ARG A 31 29.62 -7.00 -1.48
CA ARG A 31 28.50 -6.68 -2.40
C ARG A 31 27.77 -5.39 -2.03
N LYS A 32 28.40 -4.49 -1.28
CA LYS A 32 27.78 -3.27 -0.76
C LYS A 32 27.12 -2.41 -1.84
N THR A 33 27.74 -2.27 -3.01
CA THR A 33 27.20 -1.53 -4.15
C THR A 33 25.88 -2.13 -4.66
N PHE A 34 25.83 -3.45 -4.80
CA PHE A 34 24.61 -4.16 -5.22
C PHE A 34 23.51 -4.06 -4.16
N LEU A 35 23.84 -4.29 -2.87
CA LEU A 35 22.88 -4.17 -1.78
C LEU A 35 22.30 -2.75 -1.66
N THR A 36 23.15 -1.73 -1.83
CA THR A 36 22.72 -0.33 -1.81
C THR A 36 21.82 -0.01 -3.01
N ALA A 37 22.11 -0.57 -4.19
CA ALA A 37 21.24 -0.44 -5.35
C ALA A 37 19.86 -1.07 -5.13
N VAL A 38 19.80 -2.29 -4.57
CA VAL A 38 18.54 -2.97 -4.21
C VAL A 38 17.76 -2.19 -3.16
N MET A 39 18.45 -1.64 -2.16
CA MET A 39 17.81 -0.76 -1.16
C MET A 39 17.23 0.48 -1.83
N MET A 40 17.98 1.14 -2.72
CA MET A 40 17.52 2.33 -3.44
C MET A 40 16.28 2.03 -4.28
N GLU A 41 16.28 0.91 -5.01
CA GLU A 41 15.13 0.43 -5.78
C GLU A 41 13.89 0.25 -4.88
N ARG A 42 14.06 -0.35 -3.69
CA ARG A 42 12.97 -0.50 -2.71
C ARG A 42 12.40 0.84 -2.26
N HIS A 43 13.24 1.87 -2.10
CA HIS A 43 12.77 3.21 -1.76
C HIS A 43 11.99 3.85 -2.93
N VAL A 44 12.47 3.70 -4.17
CA VAL A 44 11.76 4.19 -5.37
C VAL A 44 10.37 3.54 -5.48
N MET A 45 10.28 2.23 -5.27
CA MET A 45 8.99 1.51 -5.25
C MET A 45 8.06 2.02 -4.14
N ALA A 46 8.60 2.34 -2.95
CA ALA A 46 7.83 2.92 -1.86
C ALA A 46 7.31 4.34 -2.20
N PHE A 47 8.11 5.17 -2.88
CA PHE A 47 7.66 6.48 -3.37
C PHE A 47 6.53 6.37 -4.39
N ILE A 48 6.63 5.44 -5.34
CA ILE A 48 5.57 5.18 -6.33
C ILE A 48 4.28 4.76 -5.61
N LEU A 49 4.38 3.81 -4.67
CA LEU A 49 3.23 3.35 -3.89
C LEU A 49 2.57 4.49 -3.10
N PHE A 50 3.38 5.38 -2.51
CA PHE A 50 2.87 6.56 -1.82
C PHE A 50 2.03 7.45 -2.75
N PHE A 51 2.52 7.75 -3.96
CA PHE A 51 1.76 8.54 -4.92
C PHE A 51 0.45 7.86 -5.35
N ILE A 52 0.46 6.54 -5.54
CA ILE A 52 -0.75 5.77 -5.87
C ILE A 52 -1.79 5.91 -4.75
N ILE A 53 -1.37 5.78 -3.48
CA ILE A 53 -2.26 5.94 -2.31
C ILE A 53 -2.82 7.38 -2.26
N VAL A 54 -1.98 8.39 -2.48
CA VAL A 54 -2.41 9.79 -2.49
C VAL A 54 -3.45 10.05 -3.58
N VAL A 55 -3.20 9.59 -4.81
CA VAL A 55 -4.15 9.75 -5.93
C VAL A 55 -5.47 9.02 -5.65
N ALA A 56 -5.42 7.80 -5.12
CA ALA A 56 -6.61 7.06 -4.72
C ALA A 56 -7.39 7.78 -3.61
N GLY A 57 -6.69 8.34 -2.63
CA GLY A 57 -7.27 9.12 -1.55
C GLY A 57 -8.00 10.38 -2.03
N PHE A 58 -7.39 11.13 -2.96
CA PHE A 58 -8.06 12.27 -3.60
C PHE A 58 -9.32 11.87 -4.37
N ASN A 59 -9.32 10.69 -5.00
CA ASN A 59 -10.50 10.17 -5.69
C ASN A 59 -11.64 9.90 -4.69
N ILE A 60 -11.35 9.23 -3.57
CA ILE A 60 -12.31 9.01 -2.48
C ILE A 60 -12.86 10.35 -1.97
N LEU A 61 -11.98 11.32 -1.72
CA LEU A 61 -12.37 12.66 -1.27
C LEU A 61 -13.32 13.33 -2.27
N ALA A 62 -13.01 13.27 -3.57
CA ALA A 62 -13.83 13.87 -4.62
C ALA A 62 -15.22 13.23 -4.68
N ILE A 63 -15.29 11.89 -4.72
CA ILE A 63 -16.55 11.14 -4.76
C ILE A 63 -17.39 11.42 -3.52
N LEU A 64 -16.82 11.32 -2.32
CA LEU A 64 -17.57 11.54 -1.09
C LEU A 64 -18.04 12.99 -0.97
N THR A 65 -17.22 13.96 -1.37
CA THR A 65 -17.65 15.37 -1.41
C THR A 65 -18.80 15.57 -2.37
N MET A 66 -18.75 14.94 -3.55
CA MET A 66 -19.85 14.98 -4.53
C MET A 66 -21.13 14.39 -3.95
N ILE A 67 -21.06 13.22 -3.29
CA ILE A 67 -22.21 12.60 -2.63
C ILE A 67 -22.81 13.53 -1.57
N VAL A 68 -21.98 14.22 -0.77
CA VAL A 68 -22.46 15.19 0.23
C VAL A 68 -23.26 16.32 -0.42
N LEU A 69 -22.80 16.82 -1.57
CA LEU A 69 -23.46 17.90 -2.29
C LEU A 69 -24.81 17.43 -2.88
N GLU A 70 -24.81 16.28 -3.56
CA GLU A 70 -26.02 15.68 -4.14
C GLU A 70 -27.07 15.31 -3.07
N LYS A 71 -26.61 14.86 -1.90
CA LYS A 71 -27.46 14.42 -0.78
C LYS A 71 -27.67 15.48 0.30
N SER A 72 -27.36 16.74 0.01
CA SER A 72 -27.48 17.84 0.98
C SER A 72 -28.89 18.01 1.54
N LYS A 73 -29.94 17.87 0.72
CA LYS A 73 -31.35 17.91 1.15
C LYS A 73 -31.71 16.76 2.10
N ASP A 74 -31.32 15.54 1.75
CA ASP A 74 -31.55 14.34 2.58
C ASP A 74 -30.87 14.49 3.96
N ILE A 75 -29.67 15.08 3.99
CA ILE A 75 -28.94 15.41 5.24
C ILE A 75 -29.70 16.47 6.05
N GLY A 76 -30.24 17.51 5.40
CA GLY A 76 -31.05 18.55 6.04
C GLY A 76 -32.31 17.99 6.70
N VAL A 77 -33.01 17.08 6.01
CA VAL A 77 -34.19 16.38 6.56
C VAL A 77 -33.81 15.53 7.77
N LEU A 78 -32.71 14.76 7.70
CA LEU A 78 -32.23 13.97 8.83
C LEU A 78 -31.93 14.86 10.05
N LYS A 79 -31.30 16.02 9.85
CA LYS A 79 -31.06 16.99 10.93
C LYS A 79 -32.34 17.57 11.49
N ALA A 80 -33.32 17.89 10.65
CA ALA A 80 -34.63 18.38 11.09
C ALA A 80 -35.39 17.33 11.93
N LEU A 81 -35.18 16.04 11.64
CA LEU A 81 -35.70 14.91 12.43
C LEU A 81 -34.90 14.64 13.72
N GLY A 82 -33.84 15.41 14.01
CA GLY A 82 -33.05 15.30 15.23
C GLY A 82 -31.73 14.54 15.11
N ALA A 83 -31.26 14.23 13.89
CA ALA A 83 -29.94 13.62 13.71
C ALA A 83 -28.83 14.57 14.19
N THR A 84 -27.92 14.04 15.02
CA THR A 84 -26.78 14.82 15.51
C THR A 84 -25.72 15.00 14.43
N THR A 85 -24.96 16.09 14.54
CA THR A 85 -23.76 16.37 13.73
C THR A 85 -22.78 15.18 13.72
N GLN A 86 -22.61 14.53 14.87
CA GLN A 86 -21.77 13.34 15.01
C GLN A 86 -22.36 12.13 14.28
N GLY A 87 -23.68 11.93 14.34
CA GLY A 87 -24.35 10.86 13.60
C GLY A 87 -24.11 10.97 12.09
N ILE A 88 -24.24 12.18 11.54
CA ILE A 88 -23.99 12.45 10.12
C ILE A 88 -22.53 12.22 9.78
N MET A 89 -21.59 12.73 10.60
CA MET A 89 -20.16 12.51 10.41
C MET A 89 -19.81 11.02 10.38
N SER A 90 -20.38 10.23 11.29
CA SER A 90 -20.15 8.78 11.40
C SER A 90 -20.59 8.02 10.14
N ILE A 91 -21.66 8.43 9.47
CA ILE A 91 -22.10 7.80 8.21
C ILE A 91 -21.01 7.91 7.14
N PHE A 92 -20.43 9.10 6.96
CA PHE A 92 -19.39 9.31 5.95
C PHE A 92 -18.04 8.68 6.34
N LEU A 93 -17.69 8.68 7.62
CA LEU A 93 -16.50 7.96 8.10
C LEU A 93 -16.66 6.44 7.92
N LEU A 94 -17.85 5.89 8.17
CA LEU A 94 -18.16 4.48 7.94
C LEU A 94 -18.10 4.14 6.45
N ASN A 95 -18.59 5.02 5.57
CA ASN A 95 -18.42 4.85 4.12
C ASN A 95 -16.93 4.79 3.74
N GLY A 96 -16.11 5.69 4.28
CA GLY A 96 -14.65 5.65 4.09
C GLY A 96 -14.01 4.34 4.56
N LEU A 97 -14.42 3.85 5.73
CA LEU A 97 -13.97 2.57 6.29
C LEU A 97 -14.39 1.39 5.41
N LEU A 98 -15.64 1.37 4.93
CA LEU A 98 -16.18 0.32 4.07
C LEU A 98 -15.48 0.28 2.72
N ILE A 99 -15.31 1.44 2.07
CA ILE A 99 -14.57 1.57 0.80
C ILE A 99 -13.14 1.05 0.98
N GLY A 100 -12.45 1.47 2.04
CA GLY A 100 -11.10 1.00 2.34
C GLY A 100 -11.03 -0.50 2.61
N SER A 101 -11.96 -1.03 3.40
CA SER A 101 -11.96 -2.45 3.79
C SER A 101 -12.28 -3.37 2.61
N ILE A 102 -13.28 -3.02 1.81
CA ILE A 102 -13.65 -3.76 0.61
C ILE A 102 -12.53 -3.66 -0.43
N GLY A 103 -12.03 -2.45 -0.68
CA GLY A 103 -10.93 -2.21 -1.61
C GLY A 103 -9.66 -2.97 -1.22
N ALA A 104 -9.28 -2.96 0.06
CA ALA A 104 -8.13 -3.71 0.55
C ALA A 104 -8.35 -5.22 0.43
N SER A 105 -9.53 -5.73 0.77
CA SER A 105 -9.85 -7.17 0.67
C SER A 105 -9.79 -7.65 -0.78
N VAL A 106 -10.41 -6.91 -1.71
CA VAL A 106 -10.38 -7.22 -3.14
C VAL A 106 -8.96 -7.09 -3.69
N GLY A 107 -8.23 -6.04 -3.32
CA GLY A 107 -6.84 -5.83 -3.73
C GLY A 107 -5.91 -6.96 -3.29
N VAL A 108 -6.05 -7.43 -2.05
CA VAL A 108 -5.28 -8.57 -1.52
C VAL A 108 -5.65 -9.86 -2.25
N ALA A 109 -6.93 -10.12 -2.48
CA ALA A 109 -7.38 -11.29 -3.21
C ALA A 109 -6.82 -11.33 -4.63
N ILE A 110 -6.87 -10.20 -5.35
CA ILE A 110 -6.29 -10.06 -6.70
C ILE A 110 -4.77 -10.21 -6.64
N GLY A 111 -4.10 -9.50 -5.73
CA GLY A 111 -2.64 -9.53 -5.60
C GLY A 111 -2.11 -10.93 -5.29
N LEU A 112 -2.71 -11.64 -4.34
CA LEU A 112 -2.34 -13.02 -4.02
C LEU A 112 -2.61 -13.96 -5.21
N SER A 113 -3.74 -13.79 -5.90
CA SER A 113 -4.05 -14.60 -7.09
C SER A 113 -3.01 -14.43 -8.19
N ILE A 114 -2.55 -13.19 -8.42
CA ILE A 114 -1.47 -12.90 -9.38
C ILE A 114 -0.16 -13.53 -8.91
N ILE A 115 0.23 -13.37 -7.66
CA ILE A 115 1.48 -13.95 -7.12
C ILE A 115 1.48 -15.47 -7.28
N PHE A 116 0.40 -16.16 -6.89
CA PHE A 116 0.30 -17.62 -7.03
C PHE A 116 0.19 -18.13 -8.47
N ARG A 117 -0.01 -17.23 -9.44
CA ARG A 117 -0.10 -17.55 -10.87
C ARG A 117 0.92 -16.81 -11.71
N ILE A 118 1.96 -16.21 -11.10
CA ILE A 118 2.88 -15.32 -11.81
C ILE A 118 3.64 -16.05 -12.93
N ASN A 119 4.11 -17.27 -12.66
CA ASN A 119 4.80 -18.11 -13.66
C ASN A 119 3.85 -18.55 -14.79
N TRP A 120 2.57 -18.77 -14.49
CA TRP A 120 1.57 -19.06 -15.52
C TRP A 120 1.29 -17.82 -16.38
N LEU A 121 1.17 -16.64 -15.74
CA LEU A 121 0.95 -15.37 -16.42
C LEU A 121 2.15 -15.00 -17.33
N GLU A 122 3.37 -15.24 -16.87
CA GLU A 122 4.58 -15.05 -17.68
C GLU A 122 4.58 -15.93 -18.93
N ASN A 123 4.30 -17.24 -18.78
CA ASN A 123 4.23 -18.16 -19.91
C ASN A 123 3.09 -17.79 -20.88
N PHE A 124 1.95 -17.34 -20.37
CA PHE A 124 0.84 -16.85 -21.19
C PHE A 124 1.23 -15.59 -22.00
N LEU A 125 1.90 -14.63 -21.36
CA LEU A 125 2.42 -13.43 -22.02
C LEU A 125 3.45 -13.78 -23.08
N TYR A 126 4.39 -14.69 -22.76
CA TYR A 126 5.39 -15.16 -23.71
C TYR A 126 4.76 -15.81 -24.95
N ASN A 127 3.80 -16.71 -24.76
CA ASN A 127 3.14 -17.39 -25.88
C ASN A 127 2.33 -16.44 -26.76
N THR A 128 1.85 -15.32 -26.20
CA THR A 128 1.03 -14.35 -26.93
C THR A 128 1.86 -13.26 -27.61
N THR A 129 2.95 -12.80 -26.96
CA THR A 129 3.73 -11.63 -27.40
C THR A 129 5.13 -11.97 -27.91
N GLY A 130 5.62 -13.19 -27.64
CA GLY A 130 7.00 -13.61 -27.91
C GLY A 130 8.05 -12.98 -26.98
N TRP A 131 7.66 -12.08 -26.08
CA TRP A 131 8.56 -11.41 -25.16
C TRP A 131 8.57 -12.10 -23.78
N ARG A 132 9.77 -12.42 -23.26
CA ARG A 132 9.97 -12.86 -21.87
C ARG A 132 10.44 -11.68 -21.03
N PRO A 133 9.63 -11.18 -20.08
CA PRO A 133 10.05 -10.10 -19.19
C PRO A 133 11.22 -10.49 -18.28
N PHE A 134 11.30 -11.78 -17.90
CA PHE A 134 12.30 -12.32 -17.00
C PHE A 134 13.05 -13.50 -17.65
N PRO A 135 13.91 -13.24 -18.64
CA PRO A 135 14.66 -14.30 -19.32
C PRO A 135 15.58 -15.04 -18.32
N PRO A 136 15.49 -16.38 -18.21
CA PRO A 136 16.30 -17.17 -17.29
C PRO A 136 17.81 -16.98 -17.47
N GLU A 137 18.25 -16.59 -18.68
CA GLU A 137 19.65 -16.36 -19.03
C GLU A 137 20.24 -15.13 -18.32
N VAL A 138 19.41 -14.12 -18.06
CA VAL A 138 19.85 -12.86 -17.40
C VAL A 138 19.71 -12.98 -15.88
N TYR A 139 18.64 -13.65 -15.44
CA TYR A 139 18.21 -13.64 -14.06
C TYR A 139 18.61 -14.90 -13.26
N TYR A 140 19.05 -15.96 -13.95
CA TYR A 140 19.50 -17.22 -13.35
C TYR A 140 18.44 -17.95 -12.49
N PHE A 141 17.16 -17.65 -12.70
CA PHE A 141 16.04 -18.39 -12.11
C PHE A 141 15.12 -18.95 -13.19
N ASN A 142 14.82 -20.25 -13.10
CA ASN A 142 13.91 -20.95 -14.02
C ASN A 142 12.43 -20.62 -13.78
N GLN A 143 12.12 -20.11 -12.59
CA GLN A 143 10.78 -19.69 -12.16
C GLN A 143 10.94 -18.48 -11.25
N ILE A 144 10.01 -17.53 -11.32
CA ILE A 144 10.02 -16.35 -10.47
C ILE A 144 9.74 -16.78 -9.02
N PRO A 145 10.70 -16.60 -8.09
CA PRO A 145 10.51 -16.97 -6.70
C PRO A 145 9.55 -15.99 -6.03
N THR A 146 8.45 -16.50 -5.48
CA THR A 146 7.43 -15.68 -4.81
C THR A 146 7.53 -15.84 -3.30
N VAL A 147 8.06 -14.82 -2.61
CA VAL A 147 8.10 -14.78 -1.15
C VAL A 147 6.98 -13.87 -0.64
N VAL A 148 5.95 -14.47 -0.04
CA VAL A 148 4.84 -13.72 0.56
C VAL A 148 5.15 -13.45 2.02
N ASN A 149 5.22 -12.18 2.40
CA ASN A 149 5.39 -11.76 3.80
C ASN A 149 4.03 -11.33 4.37
N PRO A 150 3.41 -12.11 5.28
CA PRO A 150 2.10 -11.77 5.86
C PRO A 150 2.09 -10.45 6.61
N GLY A 151 3.19 -10.12 7.30
CA GLY A 151 3.33 -8.84 8.02
C GLY A 151 3.29 -7.64 7.08
N GLY A 152 3.92 -7.77 5.91
CA GLY A 152 3.85 -6.76 4.85
C GLY A 152 2.41 -6.55 4.35
N ILE A 153 1.68 -7.65 4.11
CA ILE A 153 0.28 -7.59 3.68
C ILE A 153 -0.59 -6.88 4.72
N ILE A 154 -0.50 -7.26 5.99
CA ILE A 154 -1.28 -6.66 7.08
C ILE A 154 -0.98 -5.16 7.20
N LEU A 155 0.30 -4.77 7.11
CA LEU A 155 0.70 -3.37 7.15
C LEU A 155 0.11 -2.58 5.98
N THR A 156 0.17 -3.12 4.76
CA THR A 156 -0.40 -2.47 3.57
C THR A 156 -1.93 -2.33 3.67
N ILE A 157 -2.64 -3.36 4.16
CA ILE A 157 -4.09 -3.28 4.43
C ILE A 157 -4.37 -2.16 5.44
N GLY A 158 -3.61 -2.11 6.54
CA GLY A 158 -3.76 -1.09 7.57
C GLY A 158 -3.56 0.32 7.02
N ILE A 159 -2.51 0.54 6.22
CA ILE A 159 -2.25 1.83 5.58
C ILE A 159 -3.36 2.20 4.59
N ALA A 160 -3.85 1.25 3.78
CA ALA A 160 -4.91 1.51 2.82
C ALA A 160 -6.21 1.93 3.52
N ILE A 161 -6.65 1.19 4.54
CA ILE A 161 -7.86 1.51 5.32
C ILE A 161 -7.69 2.83 6.09
N ALA A 162 -6.53 3.04 6.73
CA ALA A 162 -6.26 4.30 7.43
C ALA A 162 -6.31 5.50 6.47
N SER A 163 -5.75 5.35 5.26
CA SER A 163 -5.80 6.39 4.25
C SER A 163 -7.22 6.69 3.79
N SER A 164 -8.06 5.68 3.53
CA SER A 164 -9.44 5.90 3.09
C SER A 164 -10.26 6.64 4.14
N VAL A 165 -10.10 6.28 5.42
CA VAL A 165 -10.75 6.97 6.53
C VAL A 165 -10.25 8.41 6.63
N LEU A 166 -8.93 8.63 6.55
CA LEU A 166 -8.31 9.96 6.62
C LEU A 166 -8.87 10.90 5.54
N PHE A 167 -8.93 10.45 4.28
CA PHE A 167 -9.48 11.25 3.18
C PHE A 167 -11.00 11.46 3.29
N SER A 168 -11.71 10.60 4.03
CA SER A 168 -13.14 10.73 4.29
C SER A 168 -13.47 11.74 5.40
N ILE A 169 -12.49 12.18 6.19
CA ILE A 169 -12.71 13.14 7.28
C ILE A 169 -13.21 14.48 6.74
N TYR A 170 -12.58 15.01 5.69
CA TYR A 170 -12.99 16.29 5.10
C TYR A 170 -14.47 16.31 4.64
N PRO A 171 -14.94 15.38 3.79
CA PRO A 171 -16.35 15.35 3.39
C PRO A 171 -17.28 15.05 4.57
N ALA A 172 -16.88 14.22 5.54
CA ALA A 172 -17.67 13.95 6.73
C ALA A 172 -17.89 15.23 7.56
N LEU A 173 -16.85 16.04 7.76
CA LEU A 173 -16.95 17.33 8.43
C LEU A 173 -17.81 18.33 7.64
N ARG A 174 -17.71 18.31 6.31
CA ARG A 174 -18.53 19.17 5.44
C ARG A 174 -20.01 18.82 5.55
N ALA A 175 -20.36 17.53 5.50
CA ALA A 175 -21.72 17.05 5.67
C ALA A 175 -22.30 17.41 7.04
N ALA A 176 -21.49 17.19 8.07
CA ALA A 176 -21.82 17.51 9.46
C ALA A 176 -22.11 19.01 9.67
N ARG A 177 -21.54 19.91 8.87
CA ARG A 177 -21.74 21.37 9.01
C ARG A 177 -22.84 21.96 8.12
N LEU A 178 -23.55 21.14 7.33
CA LEU A 178 -24.66 21.64 6.49
C LEU A 178 -25.82 22.18 7.35
N ASP A 179 -26.28 23.40 7.08
CA ASP A 179 -27.42 24.00 7.80
C ASP A 179 -28.76 23.49 7.22
N PRO A 180 -29.67 22.92 8.05
CA PRO A 180 -30.99 22.49 7.60
C PRO A 180 -31.81 23.61 6.95
N VAL A 181 -31.63 24.86 7.42
CA VAL A 181 -32.41 26.01 6.95
C VAL A 181 -31.95 26.44 5.58
N GLU A 182 -30.63 26.46 5.33
CA GLU A 182 -30.11 26.81 4.00
C GLU A 182 -30.44 25.73 2.97
N THR A 183 -30.39 24.46 3.34
CA THR A 183 -30.67 23.34 2.41
C THR A 183 -32.13 23.25 1.96
N LEU A 184 -33.08 23.81 2.72
CA LEU A 184 -34.50 23.86 2.38
C LEU A 184 -34.94 25.17 1.72
N ARG A 185 -34.13 26.24 1.78
CA ARG A 185 -34.48 27.58 1.27
C ARG A 185 -34.10 27.82 -0.20
N TYR A 186 -33.37 26.91 -0.84
CA TYR A 186 -33.00 27.05 -2.26
C TYR A 186 -34.07 26.51 -3.24
N GLU A 187 -35.33 26.46 -2.80
CA GLU A 187 -36.54 26.46 -3.63
C GLU A 187 -37.51 27.56 -3.15
#